data_AF-A0A9R0ERT4-F1
#
_entry.id   AF-A0A9R0ERT4-F1
#
_cell.length_a   1.000
_cell.length_b   1.000
_cell.length_c   1.000
_cell.angle_alpha   90.00
_cell.angle_beta   90.00
_cell.angle_gamma   90.00
#
_symmetry.space_group_name_H-M   'P 1'
#
loop_
_entity.id
_entity.type
_entity.pdbx_description
1 polymer ?
#
loop_
_entity_poly.entity_id
_entity_poly.type
_entity_poly.pdbx_seq_one_letter_code
_entity_poly.pdbx_strand_id
1 'polypeptide(L)'
;MKVIILAVSCLLAVSGALAADTCYQDVSLDCGQASNSLAFRRRSLPRCNAVYGEYGRHGNVATELQAYANLHLERSYEYLLSAAYFNNYQTNRLGFSKLFKKLSDEAWEKTIDIIKHVTMRGDEMNFDQRSTLKVERKNYTVELHELEALAKALDTQKEIAERAFYIHREATRNSQHLHDPEIAQYLEEEFIEDQSKKIRELAGHTTDLKKFITSNNGQDLSLGLYLFDEYLQKVV
;
A
#
# COMPACT_ATOMS: atom_id res chain seq x y z
N MET A 1 66.90 -48.78 5.98
CA MET A 1 66.35 -48.26 7.26
C MET A 1 66.22 -46.75 7.10
N LYS A 2 65.10 -46.05 7.27
CA LYS A 2 63.77 -46.34 7.79
C LYS A 2 62.84 -45.22 7.30
N VAL A 3 61.67 -45.63 6.82
CA VAL A 3 60.34 -45.02 7.04
C VAL A 3 60.06 -43.64 6.40
N ILE A 4 59.35 -43.73 5.28
CA ILE A 4 58.45 -42.71 4.73
C ILE A 4 57.26 -42.57 5.71
N ILE A 5 56.98 -41.36 6.19
CA ILE A 5 55.75 -41.07 6.95
C ILE A 5 54.84 -40.20 6.08
N LEU A 6 53.83 -40.85 5.50
CA LEU A 6 52.66 -40.22 4.91
C LEU A 6 51.76 -39.71 6.04
N ALA A 7 51.70 -38.40 6.23
CA ALA A 7 50.68 -37.76 7.07
C ALA A 7 49.45 -37.47 6.19
N VAL A 8 48.51 -38.42 6.16
CA VAL A 8 47.15 -38.19 5.65
C VAL A 8 46.39 -37.45 6.74
N SER A 9 46.29 -36.12 6.62
CA SER A 9 45.37 -35.34 7.44
C SER A 9 43.95 -35.61 6.97
N CYS A 10 43.20 -36.32 7.83
CA CYS A 10 41.79 -36.60 7.63
C CYS A 10 41.00 -35.29 7.71
N LEU A 11 40.58 -34.77 6.56
CA LEU A 11 39.55 -33.73 6.44
C LEU A 11 38.24 -34.33 6.95
N LEU A 12 37.99 -34.22 8.25
CA LEU A 12 36.64 -34.33 8.79
C LEU A 12 35.88 -33.09 8.36
N ALA A 13 35.28 -33.17 7.17
CA ALA A 13 34.15 -32.34 6.83
C ALA A 13 33.03 -32.68 7.83
N VAL A 14 32.98 -31.93 8.93
CA VAL A 14 31.78 -31.82 9.73
C VAL A 14 30.78 -31.10 8.84
N SER A 15 30.04 -31.88 8.06
CA SER A 15 28.74 -31.48 7.54
C SER A 15 27.86 -31.26 8.76
N GLY A 16 28.02 -30.10 9.38
CA GLY A 16 27.01 -29.54 10.27
C GLY A 16 25.74 -29.50 9.45
N ALA A 17 24.80 -30.38 9.76
CA ALA A 17 23.46 -30.27 9.26
C ALA A 17 23.03 -28.84 9.60
N LEU A 18 22.90 -27.99 8.58
CA LEU A 18 22.16 -26.75 8.68
C LEU A 18 20.72 -27.18 8.99
N ALA A 19 20.44 -27.36 10.28
CA ALA A 19 19.09 -27.62 10.74
C ALA A 19 18.27 -26.44 10.25
N ALA A 20 17.32 -26.70 9.34
CA ALA A 20 16.40 -25.68 8.91
C ALA A 20 15.63 -25.20 10.15
N ASP A 21 15.96 -24.00 10.62
CA ASP A 21 15.32 -23.30 11.73
C ASP A 21 13.82 -23.20 11.47
N THR A 22 13.06 -24.16 12.00
CA THR A 22 11.61 -24.31 11.78
C THR A 22 10.86 -24.20 13.09
N CYS A 23 9.60 -23.76 13.03
CA CYS A 23 8.72 -23.77 14.19
C CYS A 23 8.65 -25.15 14.85
N TYR A 24 8.63 -26.24 14.07
CA TYR A 24 8.63 -27.60 14.61
C TYR A 24 9.87 -27.91 15.46
N GLN A 25 11.05 -27.47 15.02
CA GLN A 25 12.29 -27.64 15.79
C GLN A 25 12.30 -26.77 17.04
N ASP A 26 11.86 -25.50 16.94
CA ASP A 26 11.70 -24.61 18.11
C ASP A 26 10.83 -25.30 19.18
N VAL A 27 9.67 -25.84 18.78
CA VAL A 27 8.75 -26.55 19.67
C VAL A 27 9.36 -27.84 20.22
N SER A 28 10.01 -28.65 19.38
CA SER A 28 10.62 -29.91 19.82
C SER A 28 11.74 -29.69 20.84
N LEU A 29 12.51 -28.60 20.70
CA LEU A 29 13.57 -28.23 21.63
C LEU A 29 12.99 -27.69 22.94
N ASP A 30 12.06 -26.72 22.86
CA ASP A 30 11.45 -26.07 24.01
C ASP A 30 10.55 -27.01 24.84
N CYS A 31 9.89 -27.98 24.20
CA CYS A 31 9.02 -28.95 24.87
C CYS A 31 9.74 -30.25 25.26
N GLY A 32 10.85 -30.61 24.58
CA GLY A 32 11.64 -31.81 24.88
C GLY A 32 12.57 -31.63 26.09
N GLN A 33 13.02 -30.40 26.33
CA GLN A 33 13.66 -30.03 27.59
C GLN A 33 12.54 -29.68 28.58
N ALA A 34 12.51 -30.31 29.77
CA ALA A 34 11.72 -29.82 30.89
C ALA A 34 12.32 -28.48 31.37
N SER A 35 12.25 -27.46 30.54
CA SER A 35 12.81 -26.15 30.82
C SER A 35 11.97 -25.50 31.90
N ASN A 36 12.59 -25.34 33.07
CA ASN A 36 12.08 -24.53 34.18
C ASN A 36 11.97 -23.03 33.82
N SER A 37 11.98 -22.64 32.53
CA SER A 37 11.67 -21.29 32.06
C SER A 37 10.16 -21.02 31.95
N LEU A 38 9.33 -21.76 32.68
CA LEU A 38 7.90 -21.51 32.89
C LEU A 38 7.62 -20.27 33.79
N ALA A 39 8.41 -19.21 33.61
CA ALA A 39 7.85 -17.88 33.73
C ALA A 39 7.09 -17.62 32.43
N PHE A 40 5.76 -17.52 32.51
CA PHE A 40 4.77 -17.27 31.44
C PHE A 40 5.14 -16.21 30.35
N ARG A 41 6.25 -15.48 30.51
CA ARG A 41 6.73 -14.44 29.59
C ARG A 41 7.93 -14.81 28.70
N ARG A 42 8.48 -16.03 28.76
CA ARG A 42 9.67 -16.40 27.93
C ARG A 42 9.62 -17.83 27.36
N ARG A 43 8.53 -18.20 26.68
CA ARG A 43 8.60 -19.22 25.62
C ARG A 43 8.82 -18.49 24.31
N SER A 44 10.08 -18.34 23.93
CA SER A 44 10.42 -17.69 22.68
C SER A 44 10.37 -18.76 21.60
N LEU A 45 9.25 -18.84 20.89
CA LEU A 45 9.11 -19.63 19.66
C LEU A 45 9.25 -18.67 18.46
N PRO A 46 10.45 -18.12 18.18
CA PRO A 46 10.61 -16.99 17.29
C PRO A 46 10.29 -17.32 15.83
N ARG A 47 10.25 -18.60 15.43
CA ARG A 47 9.86 -19.01 14.08
C ARG A 47 8.41 -19.48 13.98
N CYS A 48 7.68 -19.56 15.09
CA CYS A 48 6.25 -19.88 15.09
C CYS A 48 5.42 -18.61 14.89
N ASN A 49 5.51 -18.03 13.69
CA ASN A 49 4.76 -16.85 13.26
C ASN A 49 4.33 -17.03 11.78
N ALA A 50 3.66 -16.02 11.22
CA ALA A 50 3.17 -16.06 9.84
C ALA A 50 4.19 -15.56 8.81
N VAL A 51 5.44 -15.31 9.19
CA VAL A 51 6.47 -14.85 8.25
C VAL A 51 6.98 -16.01 7.41
N TYR A 52 6.83 -15.90 6.09
CA TYR A 52 7.39 -16.81 5.10
C TYR A 52 7.94 -16.02 3.90
N GLY A 53 8.72 -16.68 3.03
CA GLY A 53 9.31 -16.03 1.86
C GLY A 53 10.28 -14.89 2.20
N GLU A 54 10.86 -14.91 3.40
CA GLU A 54 11.74 -13.87 3.92
C GLU A 54 11.10 -12.46 3.96
N TYR A 55 9.76 -12.40 4.04
CA TYR A 55 9.01 -11.15 4.17
C TYR A 55 9.52 -10.29 5.34
N GLY A 56 9.80 -9.02 5.05
CA GLY A 56 10.37 -8.07 6.01
C GLY A 56 11.86 -8.26 6.34
N ARG A 57 12.53 -9.30 5.83
CA ARG A 57 13.98 -9.53 6.05
C ARG A 57 14.87 -8.97 4.95
N HIS A 58 14.38 -8.99 3.71
CA HIS A 58 15.08 -8.45 2.54
C HIS A 58 14.20 -7.44 1.80
N GLY A 59 14.85 -6.47 1.15
CA GLY A 59 14.16 -5.40 0.43
C GLY A 59 13.33 -4.49 1.33
N ASN A 60 12.47 -3.68 0.70
CA ASN A 60 11.66 -2.69 1.39
C ASN A 60 10.15 -2.99 1.29
N VAL A 61 9.74 -4.15 0.76
CA VAL A 61 8.32 -4.45 0.51
C VAL A 61 7.44 -4.28 1.76
N ALA A 62 7.86 -4.84 2.90
CA ALA A 62 7.06 -4.77 4.11
C ALA A 62 6.86 -3.33 4.60
N THR A 63 7.95 -2.55 4.64
CA THR A 63 7.91 -1.15 5.08
C THR A 63 7.20 -0.25 4.06
N GLU A 64 7.29 -0.54 2.77
CA GLU A 64 6.54 0.19 1.74
C GLU A 64 5.04 -0.12 1.79
N LEU A 65 4.65 -1.35 2.13
CA LEU A 65 3.24 -1.70 2.30
C LEU A 65 2.62 -0.96 3.49
N GLN A 66 3.35 -0.86 4.61
CA GLN A 66 2.95 0.00 5.74
C GLN A 66 2.85 1.48 5.33
N ALA A 67 3.84 1.99 4.59
CA ALA A 67 3.78 3.36 4.07
C ALA A 67 2.61 3.57 3.08
N TYR A 68 2.17 2.52 2.38
CA TYR A 68 1.03 2.56 1.47
C TYR A 68 -0.30 2.66 2.21
N ALA A 69 -0.46 1.94 3.32
CA ALA A 69 -1.61 2.14 4.21
C ALA A 69 -1.66 3.59 4.73
N ASN A 70 -0.52 4.15 5.15
CA ASN A 70 -0.45 5.55 5.60
C ASN A 70 -0.83 6.54 4.49
N LEU A 71 -0.44 6.27 3.24
CA LEU A 71 -0.84 7.09 2.09
C LEU A 71 -2.36 7.06 1.89
N HIS A 72 -2.97 5.87 1.87
CA HIS A 72 -4.43 5.75 1.74
C HIS A 72 -5.17 6.42 2.90
N LEU A 73 -4.65 6.30 4.13
CA LEU A 73 -5.21 6.94 5.31
C LEU A 73 -5.22 8.47 5.15
N GLU A 74 -4.09 9.05 4.76
CA GLU A 74 -3.97 10.49 4.50
C GLU A 74 -4.94 10.95 3.40
N ARG A 75 -4.95 10.25 2.26
CA ARG A 75 -5.87 10.58 1.15
C ARG A 75 -7.34 10.46 1.53
N SER A 76 -7.70 9.50 2.39
CA SER A 76 -9.08 9.33 2.87
C SER A 76 -9.58 10.58 3.59
N TYR A 77 -8.75 11.20 4.43
CA TYR A 77 -9.10 12.44 5.14
C TYR A 77 -9.12 13.65 4.21
N GLU A 78 -8.17 13.74 3.27
CA GLU A 78 -8.15 14.83 2.28
C GLU A 78 -9.43 14.84 1.42
N TYR A 79 -9.85 13.68 0.93
CA TYR A 79 -11.10 13.55 0.20
C TYR A 79 -12.32 13.82 1.08
N LEU A 80 -12.29 13.42 2.36
CA LEU A 80 -13.36 13.75 3.30
C LEU A 80 -13.54 15.26 3.46
N LEU A 81 -12.42 15.99 3.56
CA LEU A 81 -12.43 17.44 3.66
C LEU A 81 -12.95 18.08 2.37
N SER A 82 -12.55 17.59 1.20
CA SER A 82 -13.12 18.02 -0.09
C SER A 82 -14.63 17.76 -0.18
N ALA A 83 -15.09 16.60 0.29
CA ALA A 83 -16.52 16.28 0.32
C ALA A 83 -17.30 17.27 1.21
N ALA A 84 -16.75 17.62 2.38
CA ALA A 84 -17.35 18.61 3.28
C ALA A 84 -17.36 20.01 2.65
N TYR A 85 -16.28 20.40 1.97
CA TYR A 85 -16.19 21.69 1.28
C TYR A 85 -17.25 21.81 0.17
N PHE A 86 -17.46 20.80 -0.66
CA PHE A 86 -18.48 20.86 -1.71
C PHE A 86 -19.92 20.80 -1.17
N ASN A 87 -20.12 20.41 0.09
CA ASN A 87 -21.42 20.37 0.76
C ASN A 87 -21.72 21.62 1.60
N ASN A 88 -20.92 22.68 1.48
CA ASN A 88 -21.21 23.94 2.17
C ASN A 88 -22.27 24.75 1.42
N TYR A 89 -22.91 25.72 2.09
CA TYR A 89 -24.03 26.48 1.51
C TYR A 89 -23.66 27.38 0.32
N GLN A 90 -22.38 27.74 0.16
CA GLN A 90 -21.88 28.58 -0.94
C GLN A 90 -21.56 27.74 -2.18
N THR A 91 -20.90 26.60 -2.00
CA THR A 91 -20.54 25.68 -3.10
C THR A 91 -21.74 24.85 -3.54
N ASN A 92 -22.42 24.22 -2.58
CA ASN A 92 -23.64 23.42 -2.74
C ASN A 92 -23.61 22.50 -3.99
N ARG A 93 -22.55 21.70 -4.12
CA ARG A 93 -22.32 20.73 -5.20
C ARG A 93 -22.43 19.32 -4.64
N LEU A 94 -23.66 18.80 -4.58
CA LEU A 94 -23.94 17.51 -3.94
C LEU A 94 -23.32 16.34 -4.71
N GLY A 95 -23.23 16.45 -6.04
CA GLY A 95 -22.56 15.46 -6.89
C GLY A 95 -21.06 15.40 -6.65
N PHE A 96 -20.39 16.55 -6.58
CA PHE A 96 -18.97 16.61 -6.19
C PHE A 96 -18.75 16.11 -4.78
N SER A 97 -19.60 16.50 -3.82
CA SER A 97 -19.52 16.02 -2.44
C SER A 97 -19.62 14.49 -2.38
N LYS A 98 -20.57 13.90 -3.12
CA LYS A 98 -20.76 12.45 -3.24
C LYS A 98 -19.53 11.76 -3.85
N LEU A 99 -18.95 12.33 -4.91
CA LEU A 99 -17.72 11.83 -5.56
C LEU A 99 -16.57 11.75 -4.58
N PHE A 100 -16.27 12.84 -3.88
CA PHE A 100 -15.19 12.87 -2.92
C PHE A 100 -15.47 12.01 -1.69
N LYS A 101 -16.73 11.89 -1.27
CA LYS A 101 -17.10 10.99 -0.18
C LYS A 101 -16.85 9.53 -0.55
N LYS A 102 -17.21 9.11 -1.76
CA LYS A 102 -16.90 7.77 -2.28
C LYS A 102 -15.40 7.50 -2.30
N LEU A 103 -14.60 8.43 -2.82
CA LEU A 103 -13.13 8.30 -2.81
C LEU A 103 -12.55 8.22 -1.40
N SER A 104 -13.12 8.96 -0.45
CA SER A 104 -12.74 8.92 0.96
C SER A 104 -13.01 7.56 1.59
N ASP A 105 -14.23 7.04 1.39
CA ASP A 105 -14.66 5.75 1.96
C ASP A 105 -13.85 4.59 1.38
N GLU A 106 -13.66 4.57 0.06
CA GLU A 106 -12.85 3.54 -0.60
C GLU A 106 -11.38 3.56 -0.13
N ALA A 107 -10.78 4.75 0.05
CA ALA A 107 -9.41 4.87 0.57
C ALA A 107 -9.30 4.43 2.05
N TRP A 108 -10.33 4.74 2.85
CA TRP A 108 -10.41 4.26 4.23
C TRP A 108 -10.52 2.73 4.30
N GLU A 109 -11.36 2.13 3.47
CA GLU A 109 -11.48 0.67 3.36
C GLU A 109 -10.16 0.03 2.93
N LYS A 110 -9.48 0.59 1.91
CA LYS A 110 -8.17 0.11 1.47
C LYS A 110 -7.08 0.28 2.53
N THR A 111 -7.16 1.31 3.37
CA THR A 111 -6.27 1.44 4.54
C THR A 111 -6.42 0.23 5.47
N ILE A 112 -7.65 -0.11 5.84
CA ILE A 112 -7.95 -1.24 6.73
C ILE A 112 -7.50 -2.56 6.09
N ASP A 113 -7.74 -2.73 4.80
CA ASP A 113 -7.35 -3.91 4.06
C ASP A 113 -5.83 -4.13 4.06
N ILE A 114 -5.05 -3.09 3.77
CA ILE A 114 -3.58 -3.16 3.80
C ILE A 114 -3.07 -3.50 5.21
N ILE A 115 -3.66 -2.91 6.26
CA ILE A 115 -3.28 -3.22 7.65
C ILE A 115 -3.51 -4.71 7.96
N LYS A 116 -4.64 -5.27 7.50
CA LYS A 116 -4.91 -6.70 7.62
C LYS A 116 -3.90 -7.52 6.83
N HIS A 117 -3.53 -7.10 5.63
CA HIS A 117 -2.53 -7.80 4.81
C HIS A 117 -1.15 -7.81 5.46
N VAL A 118 -0.68 -6.67 5.99
CA VAL A 118 0.58 -6.55 6.73
C VAL A 118 0.62 -7.54 7.90
N THR A 119 -0.45 -7.56 8.71
CA THR A 119 -0.53 -8.46 9.89
C THR A 119 -0.73 -9.92 9.50
N MET A 120 -1.43 -10.21 8.40
CA MET A 120 -1.55 -11.56 7.83
C MET A 120 -0.19 -12.13 7.43
N ARG A 121 0.72 -11.30 6.90
CA ARG A 121 2.09 -11.69 6.52
C ARG A 121 3.06 -11.80 7.71
N GLY A 122 2.58 -11.62 8.93
CA GLY A 122 3.34 -11.80 10.16
C GLY A 122 4.14 -10.57 10.61
N ASP A 123 3.81 -9.39 10.09
CA ASP A 123 4.44 -8.12 10.46
C ASP A 123 3.50 -7.23 11.28
N GLU A 124 4.03 -6.17 11.87
CA GLU A 124 3.28 -5.23 12.71
C GLU A 124 3.16 -3.87 12.01
N MET A 125 1.96 -3.29 12.01
CA MET A 125 1.71 -2.00 11.36
C MET A 125 2.37 -0.84 12.11
N ASN A 126 3.24 -0.09 11.43
CA ASN A 126 3.78 1.18 11.92
C ASN A 126 3.20 2.39 11.17
N PHE A 127 2.39 3.19 11.86
CA PHE A 127 1.76 4.40 11.28
C PHE A 127 2.72 5.57 11.05
N ASP A 128 3.94 5.52 11.59
CA ASP A 128 4.99 6.50 11.33
C ASP A 128 5.86 6.13 10.12
N GLN A 129 5.69 4.93 9.56
CA GLN A 129 6.48 4.44 8.43
C GLN A 129 6.32 5.33 7.20
N ARG A 130 7.45 5.69 6.60
CA ARG A 130 7.52 6.52 5.39
C ARG A 130 8.06 5.71 4.22
N SER A 131 7.52 6.02 3.04
CA SER A 131 7.99 5.44 1.76
C SER A 131 9.37 5.98 1.41
N THR A 132 10.18 5.12 0.81
CA THR A 132 11.49 5.45 0.24
C THR A 132 11.37 6.09 -1.14
N LEU A 133 10.22 5.93 -1.82
CA LEU A 133 9.92 6.66 -3.05
C LEU A 133 9.88 8.16 -2.75
N LYS A 134 10.79 8.91 -3.39
CA LYS A 134 10.86 10.37 -3.27
C LYS A 134 9.72 11.02 -4.03
N VAL A 135 8.75 11.55 -3.31
CA VAL A 135 7.65 12.35 -3.85
C VAL A 135 7.70 13.73 -3.21
N GLU A 136 7.51 14.79 -4.01
CA GLU A 136 7.35 16.14 -3.48
C GLU A 136 6.10 16.22 -2.62
N ARG A 137 6.26 16.50 -1.33
CA ARG A 137 5.12 16.78 -0.45
C ARG A 137 4.55 18.14 -0.80
N LYS A 138 3.35 18.16 -1.37
CA LYS A 138 2.56 19.36 -1.60
C LYS A 138 1.40 19.36 -0.63
N ASN A 139 1.17 20.48 0.04
CA ASN A 139 0.00 20.64 0.89
C ASN A 139 -1.27 20.37 0.08
N TYR A 140 -2.22 19.68 0.70
CA TYR A 140 -3.54 19.48 0.12
C TYR A 140 -4.42 20.67 0.46
N THR A 141 -4.77 21.45 -0.55
CA THR A 141 -5.72 22.56 -0.43
C THR A 141 -7.12 22.02 -0.70
N VAL A 142 -8.05 22.36 0.18
CA VAL A 142 -9.43 21.85 0.12
C VAL A 142 -10.34 22.82 -0.65
N GLU A 143 -10.14 24.12 -0.46
CA GLU A 143 -10.95 25.19 -1.04
C GLU A 143 -10.55 25.45 -2.51
N LEU A 144 -10.91 24.50 -3.38
CA LEU A 144 -10.61 24.52 -4.81
C LEU A 144 -11.88 24.62 -5.66
N HIS A 145 -11.76 25.24 -6.84
CA HIS A 145 -12.83 25.22 -7.83
C HIS A 145 -13.01 23.82 -8.44
N GLU A 146 -14.16 23.57 -9.09
CA GLU A 146 -14.56 22.23 -9.55
C GLU A 146 -13.50 21.52 -10.42
N LEU A 147 -12.91 22.24 -11.39
CA LEU A 147 -11.87 21.68 -12.25
C LEU A 147 -10.55 21.43 -11.49
N GLU A 148 -10.17 22.34 -10.60
CA GLU A 148 -8.95 22.21 -9.79
C GLU A 148 -9.06 21.02 -8.82
N ALA A 149 -10.23 20.84 -8.20
CA ALA A 149 -10.50 19.72 -7.32
C ALA A 149 -10.42 18.38 -8.08
N LEU A 150 -10.99 18.29 -9.28
CA LEU A 150 -10.89 17.07 -10.11
C LEU A 150 -9.47 16.82 -10.63
N ALA A 151 -8.74 17.88 -10.98
CA ALA A 151 -7.33 17.74 -11.37
C ALA A 151 -6.48 17.24 -10.19
N LYS A 152 -6.71 17.78 -8.99
CA LYS A 152 -6.05 17.32 -7.77
C LYS A 152 -6.38 15.86 -7.45
N ALA A 153 -7.66 15.47 -7.55
CA ALA A 153 -8.10 14.09 -7.38
C ALA A 153 -7.47 13.14 -8.40
N LEU A 154 -7.33 13.58 -9.65
CA LEU A 154 -6.68 12.79 -10.70
C LEU A 154 -5.19 12.58 -10.39
N ASP A 155 -4.48 13.61 -9.94
CA ASP A 155 -3.06 13.51 -9.59
C ASP A 155 -2.83 12.64 -8.35
N THR A 156 -3.70 12.72 -7.34
CA THR A 156 -3.61 11.85 -6.15
C THR A 156 -3.90 10.39 -6.48
N GLN A 157 -4.87 10.08 -7.36
CA GLN A 157 -5.09 8.69 -7.81
C GLN A 157 -3.90 8.16 -8.63
N LYS A 158 -3.27 9.00 -9.48
CA LYS A 158 -2.03 8.61 -10.17
C LYS A 158 -0.90 8.31 -9.20
N GLU A 159 -0.71 9.12 -8.16
CA GLU A 159 0.29 8.85 -7.13
C GLU A 159 0.06 7.50 -6.44
N ILE A 160 -1.21 7.20 -6.08
CA ILE A 160 -1.57 5.92 -5.47
C ILE A 160 -1.25 4.74 -6.42
N ALA A 161 -1.52 4.89 -7.72
CA ALA A 161 -1.23 3.87 -8.72
C ALA A 161 0.29 3.69 -8.94
N GLU A 162 1.03 4.78 -9.08
CA GLU A 162 2.49 4.75 -9.22
C GLU A 162 3.18 4.17 -7.98
N ARG A 163 2.63 4.42 -6.79
CA ARG A 163 3.10 3.78 -5.56
C ARG A 163 2.86 2.28 -5.59
N ALA A 164 1.72 1.80 -6.08
CA ALA A 164 1.48 0.36 -6.23
C ALA A 164 2.50 -0.27 -7.21
N PHE A 165 2.80 0.39 -8.33
CA PHE A 165 3.83 -0.09 -9.28
C PHE A 165 5.22 -0.13 -8.66
N TYR A 166 5.54 0.84 -7.81
CA TYR A 166 6.80 0.85 -7.08
C TYR A 166 6.91 -0.38 -6.17
N ILE A 167 5.89 -0.65 -5.34
CA ILE A 167 5.89 -1.80 -4.42
C ILE A 167 5.91 -3.12 -5.17
N HIS A 168 5.12 -3.23 -6.25
CA HIS A 168 5.11 -4.41 -7.12
C HIS A 168 6.51 -4.73 -7.68
N ARG A 169 7.22 -3.69 -8.13
CA ARG A 169 8.61 -3.83 -8.61
C ARG A 169 9.59 -4.18 -7.49
N GLU A 170 9.42 -3.64 -6.28
CA GLU A 170 10.20 -4.03 -5.11
C GLU A 170 9.99 -5.51 -4.75
N ALA A 171 8.75 -6.01 -4.87
CA ALA A 171 8.40 -7.39 -4.58
C ALA A 171 8.93 -8.40 -5.59
N THR A 172 9.04 -8.02 -6.87
CA THR A 172 9.31 -8.98 -7.94
C THR A 172 10.68 -8.86 -8.58
N ARG A 173 11.34 -7.69 -8.52
CA ARG A 173 12.48 -7.39 -9.40
C ARG A 173 13.67 -6.69 -8.75
N ASN A 174 13.46 -5.74 -7.84
CA ASN A 174 14.54 -4.82 -7.45
C ASN A 174 15.59 -5.43 -6.51
N SER A 175 15.25 -6.50 -5.79
CA SER A 175 16.18 -7.22 -4.92
C SER A 175 16.47 -8.62 -5.46
N GLN A 176 17.74 -8.98 -5.56
CA GLN A 176 18.16 -10.33 -5.97
C GLN A 176 17.79 -11.41 -4.94
N HIS A 177 17.51 -11.00 -3.69
CA HIS A 177 17.21 -11.86 -2.55
C HIS A 177 15.73 -11.83 -2.15
N LEU A 178 14.88 -11.12 -2.89
CA LEU A 178 13.45 -11.05 -2.62
C LEU A 178 12.67 -11.35 -3.90
N HIS A 179 11.74 -12.29 -3.80
CA HIS A 179 10.73 -12.53 -4.82
C HIS A 179 9.42 -12.92 -4.11
N ASP A 180 8.52 -11.96 -3.98
CA ASP A 180 7.25 -12.12 -3.26
C ASP A 180 6.06 -12.00 -4.24
N PRO A 181 5.67 -13.11 -4.89
CA PRO A 181 4.55 -13.12 -5.82
C PRO A 181 3.19 -12.95 -5.13
N GLU A 182 3.10 -13.17 -3.82
CA GLU A 182 1.85 -12.98 -3.06
C GLU A 182 1.52 -11.49 -2.94
N ILE A 183 2.51 -10.66 -2.60
CA ILE A 183 2.34 -9.20 -2.61
C ILE A 183 2.06 -8.68 -4.02
N ALA A 184 2.74 -9.24 -5.03
CA ALA A 184 2.52 -8.84 -6.42
C ALA A 184 1.07 -9.09 -6.85
N GLN A 185 0.55 -10.31 -6.62
CA GLN A 185 -0.82 -10.68 -6.94
C GLN A 185 -1.84 -9.83 -6.16
N TYR A 186 -1.60 -9.63 -4.86
CA TYR A 186 -2.45 -8.79 -4.01
C TYR A 186 -2.58 -7.36 -4.58
N LEU A 187 -1.46 -6.75 -4.99
CA LEU A 187 -1.48 -5.41 -5.59
C LEU A 187 -2.20 -5.39 -6.94
N GLU A 188 -2.03 -6.43 -7.76
CA GLU A 188 -2.69 -6.55 -9.06
C GLU A 188 -4.22 -6.62 -8.90
N GLU A 189 -4.71 -7.55 -8.08
CA GLU A 189 -6.14 -7.80 -7.89
C GLU A 189 -6.84 -6.67 -7.12
N GLU A 190 -6.26 -6.20 -6.02
CA GLU A 190 -6.96 -5.30 -5.10
C GLU A 190 -6.74 -3.81 -5.41
N PHE A 191 -5.75 -3.45 -6.24
CA PHE A 191 -5.40 -2.03 -6.43
C PHE A 191 -5.23 -1.66 -7.90
N ILE A 192 -4.34 -2.32 -8.63
CA ILE A 192 -3.87 -1.84 -9.94
C ILE A 192 -5.02 -1.78 -10.96
N GLU A 193 -5.88 -2.79 -11.00
CA GLU A 193 -7.02 -2.82 -11.91
C GLU A 193 -7.99 -1.66 -11.67
N ASP A 194 -8.38 -1.45 -10.42
CA ASP A 194 -9.36 -0.42 -10.07
C ASP A 194 -8.79 1.00 -10.19
N GLN A 195 -7.50 1.18 -9.92
CA GLN A 195 -6.83 2.46 -10.13
C GLN A 195 -6.91 2.91 -11.59
N SER A 196 -6.73 1.99 -12.55
CA SER A 196 -6.83 2.32 -13.98
C SER A 196 -8.21 2.87 -14.35
N LYS A 197 -9.29 2.30 -13.78
CA LYS A 197 -10.68 2.72 -14.01
C LYS A 197 -10.93 4.11 -13.42
N LYS A 198 -10.54 4.34 -12.16
CA LYS A 198 -10.72 5.63 -11.46
C LYS A 198 -9.95 6.76 -12.14
N ILE A 199 -8.70 6.52 -12.53
CA ILE A 199 -7.88 7.51 -13.26
C ILE A 199 -8.55 7.86 -14.59
N ARG A 200 -9.05 6.87 -15.33
CA ARG A 200 -9.75 7.12 -16.59
C ARG A 200 -11.04 7.93 -16.40
N GLU A 201 -11.81 7.62 -15.36
CA GLU A 201 -13.05 8.34 -15.03
C GLU A 201 -12.77 9.82 -14.71
N LEU A 202 -11.85 10.10 -13.78
CA LEU A 202 -11.46 11.46 -13.41
C LEU A 202 -10.84 12.24 -14.57
N ALA A 203 -10.05 11.58 -15.43
CA ALA A 203 -9.55 12.18 -16.67
C ALA A 203 -10.68 12.55 -17.66
N GLY A 204 -11.76 11.77 -17.68
CA GLY A 204 -12.97 12.09 -18.42
C GLY A 204 -13.65 13.35 -17.87
N HIS A 205 -13.88 13.40 -16.56
CA HIS A 205 -14.50 14.54 -15.89
C HIS A 205 -13.73 15.85 -16.09
N THR A 206 -12.40 15.83 -15.96
CA THR A 206 -11.56 17.00 -16.24
C THR A 206 -11.65 17.45 -17.70
N THR A 207 -11.78 16.51 -18.65
CA THR A 207 -11.97 16.82 -20.07
C THR A 207 -13.31 17.49 -20.33
N ASP A 208 -14.39 17.04 -19.70
CA ASP A 208 -15.71 17.63 -19.88
C ASP A 208 -15.78 19.05 -19.30
N LEU A 209 -15.25 19.26 -18.09
CA LEU A 209 -15.16 20.61 -17.51
C LEU A 209 -14.26 21.54 -18.32
N LYS A 210 -13.13 21.05 -18.83
CA LYS A 210 -12.28 21.84 -19.74
C LYS A 210 -13.07 22.34 -20.94
N LYS A 211 -13.91 21.48 -21.55
CA LYS A 211 -14.75 21.89 -22.68
C LYS A 211 -15.77 22.94 -22.29
N PHE A 212 -16.39 22.86 -21.11
CA PHE A 212 -17.33 23.90 -20.65
C PHE A 212 -16.65 25.26 -20.46
N ILE A 213 -15.39 25.27 -20.02
CA ILE A 213 -14.61 26.50 -19.85
C ILE A 213 -14.18 27.09 -21.21
N THR A 214 -13.72 26.25 -22.14
CA THR A 214 -13.13 26.74 -23.40
C THR A 214 -14.13 26.97 -24.52
N SER A 215 -15.26 26.26 -24.54
CA SER A 215 -16.26 26.38 -25.61
C SER A 215 -17.10 27.63 -25.41
N ASN A 216 -17.53 28.28 -26.50
CA ASN A 216 -18.36 29.49 -26.47
C ASN A 216 -17.81 30.58 -25.51
N ASN A 217 -16.49 30.69 -25.37
CA ASN A 217 -15.83 31.59 -24.42
C ASN A 217 -16.31 31.42 -22.95
N GLY A 218 -16.71 30.22 -22.55
CA GLY A 218 -17.14 29.91 -21.18
C GLY A 218 -18.53 30.45 -20.79
N GLN A 219 -19.33 30.91 -21.76
CA GLN A 219 -20.67 31.46 -21.49
C GLN A 219 -21.60 30.45 -20.81
N ASP A 220 -21.45 29.17 -21.13
CA ASP A 220 -22.29 28.09 -20.59
C ASP A 220 -21.74 27.49 -19.29
N LEU A 221 -20.64 28.03 -18.73
CA LEU A 221 -19.90 27.38 -17.63
C LEU A 221 -20.76 27.16 -16.37
N SER A 222 -21.53 28.17 -15.95
CA SER A 222 -22.33 28.08 -14.72
C SER A 222 -23.43 27.01 -14.82
N LEU A 223 -24.13 26.96 -15.95
CA LEU A 223 -25.14 25.95 -16.25
C LEU A 223 -24.50 24.57 -16.47
N GLY A 224 -23.37 24.51 -17.18
CA GLY A 224 -22.60 23.29 -17.41
C GLY A 224 -22.15 22.64 -16.11
N LEU A 225 -21.64 23.43 -15.16
CA LEU A 225 -21.26 22.95 -13.82
C LEU A 225 -22.45 22.44 -13.03
N TYR A 226 -23.60 23.12 -13.09
CA TYR A 226 -24.82 22.65 -12.45
C TYR A 226 -25.31 21.31 -13.02
N LEU A 227 -25.38 21.19 -14.34
CA LEU A 227 -25.79 19.95 -15.01
C LEU A 227 -24.79 18.81 -14.79
N PHE A 228 -23.49 19.14 -14.71
CA PHE A 228 -22.46 18.17 -14.41
C PHE A 228 -22.55 17.66 -12.97
N ASP A 229 -22.84 18.53 -12.00
CA ASP A 229 -23.10 18.11 -10.62
C ASP A 229 -24.31 17.17 -10.54
N GLU A 230 -25.42 17.52 -11.21
CA GLU A 230 -26.60 16.65 -11.32
C GLU A 230 -26.31 15.30 -11.98
N TYR A 231 -25.39 15.28 -12.96
CA TYR A 231 -24.90 14.04 -13.55
C TYR A 231 -24.12 13.21 -12.51
N LEU A 232 -23.17 13.81 -11.79
CA LEU A 232 -22.39 13.13 -10.75
C LEU A 232 -23.28 12.54 -9.65
N GLN A 233 -24.34 13.25 -9.23
CA GLN A 233 -25.28 12.72 -8.23
C GLN A 233 -25.91 11.37 -8.65
N LYS A 234 -26.07 11.14 -9.96
CA LYS A 234 -26.71 9.96 -10.54
C LYS A 234 -25.73 8.82 -10.81
N VAL A 235 -24.50 9.11 -11.20
CA VAL A 235 -23.54 8.09 -11.66
C VAL A 235 -22.54 7.63 -10.61
N VAL A 236 -22.23 8.47 -9.63
CA VAL A 236 -21.28 8.16 -8.54
C VAL A 236 -21.93 7.23 -7.53
#